data_AF-A0A317JB47-F1
#
_entry.id   AF-A0A317JB47-F1
#
_cell.length_a   1.000
_cell.length_b   1.000
_cell.length_c   1.000
_cell.angle_alpha   90.00
_cell.angle_beta   90.00
_cell.angle_gamma   90.00
#
_symmetry.space_group_name_H-M   'P 1'
#
loop_
_entity.id
_entity.type
_entity.pdbx_description
1 polymer ?
#
loop_
_entity_poly.entity_id
_entity_poly.type
_entity_poly.pdbx_seq_one_letter_code
_entity_poly.pdbx_strand_id
1 'polypeptide(L)'
;MKIKLHPIGTEIAGDPNKTVLQICMENKIELKSLCKGTPSCAECRVKLLAGENNVIPPTKSELGLIGTSYYIDGRRLACQLRAFGDISLDITEHLTKDEVSAKKVRGFQVADRNFESKAVQGTLLLQEAGTPPSSTESSAKGKRNNR
;
A
#
# COMPACT_ATOMS: atom_id res chain seq x y z
N MET A 1 -19.22 -28.66 4.69
CA MET A 1 -18.41 -27.60 5.31
C MET A 1 -18.66 -26.29 4.59
N LYS A 2 -18.74 -25.19 5.33
CA LYS A 2 -18.98 -23.84 4.83
C LYS A 2 -17.77 -22.97 5.16
N ILE A 3 -17.25 -22.29 4.16
CA ILE A 3 -16.18 -21.31 4.32
C ILE A 3 -16.83 -19.93 4.20
N LYS A 4 -16.74 -19.12 5.25
CA LYS A 4 -17.21 -17.74 5.26
C LYS A 4 -16.05 -16.82 4.96
N LEU A 5 -16.24 -15.90 4.02
CA LEU A 5 -15.21 -14.97 3.60
C LEU A 5 -15.57 -13.54 4.01
N HIS A 6 -14.77 -12.96 4.89
CA HIS A 6 -14.85 -11.55 5.27
C HIS A 6 -13.81 -10.75 4.48
N PRO A 7 -14.12 -9.53 4.03
CA PRO A 7 -15.34 -8.73 4.22
C PRO A 7 -16.43 -8.95 3.15
N ILE A 8 -16.21 -9.84 2.17
CA ILE A 8 -17.10 -10.04 1.01
C ILE A 8 -18.49 -10.57 1.43
N GLY A 9 -18.55 -11.32 2.53
CA GLY A 9 -19.79 -11.90 3.07
C GLY A 9 -20.26 -13.15 2.35
N THR A 10 -19.46 -13.69 1.42
CA THR A 10 -19.82 -14.89 0.65
C THR A 10 -19.60 -16.15 1.48
N GLU A 11 -20.60 -17.03 1.48
CA GLU A 11 -20.48 -18.39 1.98
C GLU A 11 -20.28 -19.35 0.80
N ILE A 12 -19.20 -20.12 0.86
CA ILE A 12 -18.83 -21.09 -0.18
C ILE A 12 -18.83 -22.50 0.39
N ALA A 13 -19.29 -23.46 -0.42
CA ALA A 13 -19.18 -24.87 -0.11
C ALA A 13 -17.71 -25.28 -0.20
N GLY A 14 -17.17 -25.86 0.88
CA GLY A 14 -15.79 -26.33 0.89
C GLY A 14 -15.69 -27.82 0.58
N ASP A 15 -14.59 -28.20 -0.06
CA ASP A 15 -14.17 -29.58 -0.30
C ASP A 15 -12.89 -29.89 0.50
N PRO A 16 -12.81 -30.98 1.28
CA PRO A 16 -11.63 -31.31 2.08
C PRO A 16 -10.41 -31.71 1.22
N ASN A 17 -10.65 -32.14 -0.02
CA ASN A 17 -9.59 -32.53 -0.95
C ASN A 17 -8.89 -31.35 -1.62
N LYS A 18 -9.54 -30.18 -1.65
CA LYS A 18 -9.06 -28.96 -2.29
C LYS A 18 -8.47 -28.01 -1.27
N THR A 19 -7.59 -27.14 -1.73
CA THR A 19 -7.04 -26.07 -0.91
C THR A 19 -7.99 -24.86 -0.93
N VAL A 20 -7.92 -24.02 0.10
CA VAL A 20 -8.76 -22.82 0.18
C VAL A 20 -8.56 -21.92 -1.05
N LEU A 21 -7.32 -21.80 -1.56
CA LEU A 21 -7.06 -21.06 -2.79
C LEU A 21 -7.85 -21.61 -3.98
N GLN A 22 -7.88 -22.94 -4.18
CA GLN A 22 -8.60 -23.56 -5.29
C GLN A 22 -10.10 -23.33 -5.17
N ILE A 23 -10.65 -23.50 -3.96
CA ILE A 23 -12.08 -23.27 -3.70
C ILE A 23 -12.44 -21.81 -4.01
N CYS A 24 -11.63 -20.84 -3.59
CA CYS A 24 -11.86 -19.45 -3.92
C CYS A 24 -11.80 -19.18 -5.43
N MET A 25 -10.83 -19.76 -6.14
CA MET A 25 -10.70 -19.61 -7.59
C MET A 25 -11.91 -20.18 -8.35
N GLU A 26 -12.41 -21.35 -7.96
CA GLU A 26 -13.62 -21.96 -8.55
C GLU A 26 -14.86 -21.07 -8.35
N ASN A 27 -14.93 -20.38 -7.21
CA ASN A 27 -16.01 -19.44 -6.89
C ASN A 27 -15.77 -18.02 -7.41
N LYS A 28 -14.76 -17.82 -8.28
CA LYS A 28 -14.40 -16.52 -8.88
C LYS A 28 -13.99 -15.45 -7.86
N ILE A 29 -13.43 -15.87 -6.73
CA ILE A 29 -12.90 -14.98 -5.70
C ILE A 29 -11.40 -14.86 -5.90
N GLU A 30 -10.95 -13.66 -6.26
CA GLU A 30 -9.57 -13.40 -6.59
C GLU A 30 -8.71 -13.29 -5.31
N LEU A 31 -7.94 -14.34 -5.03
CA LEU A 31 -6.81 -14.26 -4.11
C LEU A 31 -5.54 -14.02 -4.92
N LYS A 32 -4.68 -13.13 -4.42
CA LYS A 32 -3.38 -12.87 -5.05
C LYS A 32 -2.50 -14.10 -4.91
N SER A 33 -2.15 -14.70 -6.06
CA SER A 33 -1.23 -15.84 -6.10
C SER A 33 -0.37 -15.77 -7.36
N LEU A 34 0.92 -15.49 -7.20
CA LEU A 34 1.90 -15.53 -8.29
C LEU A 34 2.30 -16.98 -8.63
N CYS A 35 2.46 -17.79 -7.59
CA CYS A 35 2.99 -19.15 -7.67
C CYS A 35 1.92 -20.24 -7.86
N LYS A 36 0.63 -19.86 -7.97
CA LYS A 36 -0.51 -20.76 -8.27
C LYS A 36 -0.61 -22.04 -7.42
N GLY A 37 -0.11 -22.03 -6.18
CA GLY A 37 -0.20 -23.19 -5.29
C GLY A 37 1.15 -23.76 -4.84
N THR A 38 2.25 -23.38 -5.49
CA THR A 38 3.60 -23.80 -5.09
C THR A 38 4.06 -22.99 -3.87
N PRO A 39 4.67 -23.60 -2.83
CA PRO A 39 5.17 -22.87 -1.65
C PRO A 39 6.48 -22.12 -1.94
N SER A 40 6.50 -21.32 -3.02
CA SER A 40 7.61 -20.44 -3.41
C SER A 40 7.31 -18.97 -3.15
N CYS A 41 6.03 -18.60 -3.05
CA CYS A 41 5.59 -17.24 -2.81
C CYS A 41 4.72 -17.14 -1.55
N ALA A 42 4.85 -16.04 -0.81
CA ALA A 42 4.12 -15.79 0.44
C ALA A 42 3.03 -14.72 0.28
N GLU A 43 2.45 -14.58 -0.92
CA GLU A 43 1.48 -13.52 -1.22
C GLU A 43 0.03 -13.93 -0.94
N CYS A 44 -0.27 -15.23 -0.95
CA CYS A 44 -1.60 -15.79 -0.68
C CYS A 44 -1.92 -15.87 0.83
N ARG A 45 -1.49 -14.87 1.61
CA ARG A 45 -1.69 -14.82 3.06
C ARG A 45 -3.13 -14.46 3.39
N VAL A 46 -3.75 -15.27 4.23
CA VAL A 46 -5.10 -15.06 4.76
C VAL A 46 -5.08 -15.20 6.27
N LYS A 47 -5.99 -14.51 6.95
CA LYS A 47 -6.13 -14.62 8.40
C LYS A 47 -7.34 -15.51 8.73
N LEU A 48 -7.14 -16.46 9.64
CA LEU A 48 -8.22 -17.24 10.21
C LEU A 48 -8.91 -16.40 11.31
N LEU A 49 -10.23 -16.26 11.22
CA LEU A 49 -11.03 -15.61 12.26
C LEU A 49 -11.68 -16.64 13.19
N ALA A 50 -12.12 -17.77 12.63
CA ALA A 50 -12.76 -18.84 13.37
C ALA A 50 -12.51 -20.19 12.69
N GLY A 51 -12.48 -21.26 13.49
CA GLY A 51 -12.32 -22.62 12.99
C GLY A 51 -10.87 -23.12 12.91
N GLU A 52 -9.97 -22.63 13.75
CA GLU A 52 -8.56 -23.06 13.79
C GLU A 52 -8.41 -24.57 14.02
N ASN A 53 -9.30 -25.18 14.82
CA ASN A 53 -9.33 -26.62 15.07
C ASN A 53 -9.77 -27.45 13.86
N ASN A 54 -10.40 -26.82 12.86
CA ASN A 54 -10.94 -27.48 11.67
C ASN A 54 -9.93 -27.48 10.50
N VAL A 55 -8.68 -27.10 10.78
CA VAL A 55 -7.62 -26.86 9.80
C VAL A 55 -6.39 -27.67 10.13
N ILE A 56 -5.68 -28.12 9.10
CA ILE A 56 -4.37 -28.76 9.27
C ILE A 56 -3.34 -27.75 9.85
N PRO A 57 -2.51 -28.17 10.82
CA PRO A 57 -1.41 -27.35 11.31
C PRO A 57 -0.45 -26.91 10.18
N PRO A 58 0.23 -25.76 10.31
CA PRO A 58 1.07 -25.24 9.25
C PRO A 58 2.22 -26.20 8.92
N THR A 59 2.49 -26.35 7.63
CA THR A 59 3.59 -27.20 7.16
C THR A 59 4.94 -26.51 7.41
N LYS A 60 6.03 -27.27 7.48
CA LYS A 60 7.39 -26.71 7.65
C LYS A 60 7.75 -25.70 6.54
N SER A 61 7.34 -25.97 5.31
CA SER A 61 7.55 -25.07 4.16
C SER A 61 6.77 -23.76 4.31
N GLU A 62 5.53 -23.82 4.80
CA GLU A 62 4.72 -22.64 5.11
C GLU A 62 5.35 -21.80 6.23
N LEU A 63 5.78 -22.44 7.32
CA LEU A 63 6.47 -21.78 8.43
C LEU A 63 7.80 -21.16 8.00
N GLY A 64 8.54 -21.79 7.08
CA GLY A 64 9.76 -21.22 6.53
C GLY A 64 9.54 -19.94 5.71
N LEU A 65 8.41 -19.84 4.99
CA LEU A 65 8.05 -18.67 4.19
C LEU A 65 7.48 -17.52 5.01
N ILE A 66 6.65 -17.83 6.02
CA ILE A 66 6.03 -16.81 6.88
C ILE A 66 6.99 -16.38 7.99
N GLY A 67 7.81 -17.31 8.50
CA GLY A 67 8.72 -17.08 9.61
C GLY A 67 8.00 -16.73 10.91
N THR A 68 8.64 -15.87 11.70
CA THR A 68 8.16 -15.47 13.03
C THR A 68 6.83 -14.71 12.99
N SER A 69 6.48 -14.08 11.87
CA SER A 69 5.22 -13.35 11.70
C SER A 69 3.99 -14.24 11.89
N TYR A 70 4.13 -15.56 11.71
CA TYR A 70 3.04 -16.50 11.99
C TYR A 70 2.56 -16.41 13.43
N TYR A 71 3.49 -16.31 14.38
CA TYR A 71 3.17 -16.28 15.82
C TYR A 71 2.63 -14.92 16.28
N ILE A 72 2.79 -13.87 15.47
CA ILE A 72 2.30 -12.53 15.77
C ILE A 72 0.90 -12.35 15.19
N ASP A 73 0.73 -12.65 13.91
CA ASP A 73 -0.51 -12.33 13.18
C ASP A 73 -1.47 -13.51 13.03
N GLY A 74 -1.00 -14.75 13.24
CA GLY A 74 -1.79 -15.97 13.00
C GLY A 74 -2.15 -16.22 11.53
N ARG A 75 -1.48 -15.54 10.59
CA ARG A 75 -1.77 -15.63 9.15
C ARG A 75 -1.30 -16.96 8.56
N ARG A 76 -2.08 -17.53 7.64
CA ARG A 76 -1.78 -18.78 6.93
C ARG A 76 -1.72 -18.55 5.42
N LEU A 77 -1.08 -19.46 4.69
CA LEU A 77 -1.10 -19.43 3.22
C LEU A 77 -2.33 -20.18 2.70
N ALA A 78 -3.23 -19.48 2.02
CA ALA A 78 -4.45 -20.07 1.46
C ALA A 78 -4.17 -21.24 0.49
N CYS A 79 -2.97 -21.26 -0.13
CA CYS A 79 -2.57 -22.35 -1.03
C CYS A 79 -2.26 -23.67 -0.33
N GLN A 80 -1.79 -23.63 0.92
CA GLN A 80 -1.47 -24.83 1.72
C GLN A 80 -2.57 -25.13 2.75
N LEU A 81 -3.46 -24.17 2.96
CA LEU A 81 -4.59 -24.29 3.88
C LEU A 81 -5.62 -25.29 3.34
N ARG A 82 -5.81 -26.37 4.11
CA ARG A 82 -6.87 -27.35 3.89
C ARG A 82 -7.80 -27.36 5.09
N ALA A 83 -9.08 -27.35 4.78
CA ALA A 83 -10.16 -27.19 5.72
C ALA A 83 -11.00 -28.47 5.78
N PHE A 84 -11.34 -28.94 6.97
CA PHE A 84 -12.15 -30.15 7.18
C PHE A 84 -13.53 -29.84 7.77
N GLY A 85 -13.73 -28.60 8.21
CA GLY A 85 -14.97 -28.14 8.83
C GLY A 85 -15.28 -26.69 8.48
N ASP A 86 -16.20 -26.09 9.22
CA ASP A 86 -16.62 -24.72 8.98
C ASP A 86 -15.57 -23.73 9.48
N ILE A 87 -15.26 -22.72 8.66
CA ILE A 87 -14.17 -21.78 8.90
C ILE A 87 -14.59 -20.38 8.44
N SER A 88 -14.12 -19.36 9.16
CA SER A 88 -14.23 -17.98 8.72
C SER A 88 -12.84 -17.41 8.43
N LEU A 89 -12.67 -16.84 7.23
CA LEU A 89 -11.41 -16.27 6.75
C LEU A 89 -11.56 -14.79 6.48
N ASP A 90 -10.49 -14.04 6.73
CA ASP A 90 -10.36 -12.63 6.39
C ASP A 90 -9.40 -12.46 5.19
N ILE A 91 -9.92 -11.81 4.14
CA ILE A 91 -9.33 -11.58 2.82
C ILE A 91 -8.98 -10.09 2.60
N THR A 92 -9.11 -9.23 3.63
CA THR A 92 -8.83 -7.78 3.53
C THR A 92 -7.53 -7.40 2.81
N GLU A 93 -6.44 -8.16 2.98
CA GLU A 93 -5.14 -7.91 2.32
C GLU A 93 -5.19 -8.04 0.79
N HIS A 94 -6.09 -8.88 0.28
CA HIS A 94 -6.24 -9.09 -1.16
C HIS A 94 -7.08 -7.99 -1.83
N LEU A 95 -8.07 -7.42 -1.15
CA LEU A 95 -8.97 -6.40 -1.69
C LEU A 95 -8.35 -4.99 -1.75
N THR A 96 -7.44 -4.67 -0.83
CA THR A 96 -7.06 -3.27 -0.54
C THR A 96 -6.00 -2.64 -1.46
N LYS A 97 -5.28 -3.40 -2.30
CA LYS A 97 -4.20 -2.81 -3.14
C LYS A 97 -4.67 -2.11 -4.42
N ASP A 98 -5.89 -2.35 -4.89
CA ASP A 98 -6.38 -1.65 -6.08
C ASP A 98 -6.62 -0.15 -5.79
N GLU A 99 -7.00 0.17 -4.54
CA GLU A 99 -7.26 1.56 -4.15
C GLU A 99 -5.98 2.34 -3.77
N VAL A 100 -4.99 1.70 -3.16
CA VAL A 100 -3.75 2.37 -2.73
C VAL A 100 -2.88 2.79 -3.93
N SER A 101 -2.93 2.03 -5.03
CA SER A 101 -2.21 2.35 -6.26
C SER A 101 -2.79 3.61 -6.96
N ALA A 102 -4.08 3.89 -6.77
CA ALA A 102 -4.75 5.08 -7.28
C ALA A 102 -4.46 6.35 -6.43
N LYS A 103 -4.07 6.18 -5.16
CA LYS A 103 -3.64 7.27 -4.27
C LYS A 103 -2.12 7.45 -4.26
N LYS A 104 -1.44 7.25 -5.40
CA LYS A 104 -0.11 7.84 -5.56
C LYS A 104 -0.28 9.35 -5.39
N VAL A 105 0.27 9.85 -4.29
CA VAL A 105 0.36 11.26 -3.92
C VAL A 105 0.81 11.99 -5.18
N ARG A 106 -0.11 12.73 -5.82
CA ARG A 106 0.26 13.68 -6.85
C ARG A 106 1.23 14.60 -6.14
N GLY A 107 2.51 14.51 -6.49
CA GLY A 107 3.55 15.31 -5.86
C GLY A 107 3.11 16.76 -5.79
N PHE A 108 3.63 17.50 -4.81
CA PHE A 108 3.39 18.93 -4.71
C PHE A 108 3.89 19.61 -5.99
N GLN A 109 2.99 19.79 -6.96
CA GLN A 109 3.28 20.53 -8.18
C GLN A 109 3.16 22.00 -7.78
N VAL A 110 4.32 22.64 -7.56
CA VAL A 110 4.39 24.09 -7.51
C VAL A 110 3.91 24.58 -8.88
N ALA A 111 2.77 25.25 -8.91
CA ALA A 111 2.16 25.76 -10.15
C ALA A 111 3.01 26.86 -10.81
N ASP A 112 3.99 27.40 -10.09
CA ASP A 112 4.92 28.40 -10.58
C ASP A 112 6.33 27.83 -10.75
N ARG A 113 6.79 27.76 -12.01
CA ARG A 113 8.19 27.46 -12.36
C ARG A 113 9.15 28.62 -12.01
N ASN A 114 8.64 29.74 -11.50
CA ASN A 114 9.40 30.94 -11.15
C ASN A 114 9.64 31.13 -9.65
N PHE A 115 9.73 30.04 -8.88
CA PHE A 115 10.33 30.12 -7.55
C PHE A 115 11.86 30.11 -7.70
N GLU A 116 12.44 31.28 -8.00
CA GLU A 116 13.89 31.47 -7.90
C GLU A 116 14.29 31.14 -6.46
N SER A 117 14.94 30.00 -6.31
CA SER A 117 15.43 29.53 -5.04
C SER A 117 16.51 30.51 -4.57
N LYS A 118 16.17 31.42 -3.66
CA LYS A 118 17.13 32.20 -2.86
C LYS A 118 17.83 31.31 -1.83
N ALA A 119 18.23 30.10 -2.22
CA ALA A 119 19.09 29.27 -1.42
C ALA A 119 20.50 29.85 -1.52
N VAL A 120 20.93 30.55 -0.47
CA VAL A 120 22.28 31.09 -0.37
C VAL A 120 23.22 29.89 -0.30
N GLN A 121 23.95 29.62 -1.39
CA GLN A 121 25.05 28.66 -1.37
C GLN A 121 26.27 29.36 -0.76
N GLY A 122 26.27 29.50 0.56
CA GLY A 122 27.37 30.14 1.27
C GLY A 122 27.35 29.80 2.74
N THR A 123 28.51 29.43 3.27
CA THR A 123 28.75 29.24 4.70
C THR A 123 28.20 30.45 5.46
N LEU A 124 27.33 30.19 6.44
CA LEU A 124 26.66 31.16 7.33
C LEU A 124 27.55 32.38 7.65
N LEU A 125 27.37 33.46 6.89
CA LEU A 125 27.79 34.80 7.27
C LEU A 125 26.55 35.69 7.16
N LEU A 126 26.06 36.11 8.32
CA LEU A 126 24.95 37.05 8.45
C LEU A 126 25.36 38.38 7.81
N GLN A 127 24.85 38.70 6.62
CA GLN A 127 24.89 40.07 6.11
C GLN A 127 23.72 40.85 6.73
N GLU A 128 24.06 41.96 7.38
CA GLU A 128 23.13 42.89 8.00
C GLU A 128 22.18 43.48 6.96
N ALA A 129 20.89 43.56 7.33
CA ALA A 129 19.85 44.13 6.48
C ALA A 129 20.18 45.59 6.15
N GLY A 130 20.42 45.87 4.87
CA GLY A 130 20.60 47.23 4.36
C GLY A 130 19.37 48.08 4.69
N THR A 131 19.62 49.22 5.33
CA THR A 131 18.64 50.26 5.62
C THR A 131 17.95 50.75 4.32
N PRO A 132 16.63 51.01 4.34
CA PRO A 132 15.91 51.46 3.15
C PRO A 132 16.34 52.87 2.71
N PRO A 133 16.35 53.18 1.41
CA PRO A 133 16.74 54.49 0.91
C PRO A 133 15.69 55.56 1.26
N SER A 134 16.17 56.66 1.83
CA SER A 134 15.42 57.89 2.09
C SER A 134 14.98 58.56 0.78
N SER A 135 13.69 58.88 0.69
CA SER A 135 13.06 59.73 -0.32
C SER A 135 13.59 61.16 -0.30
N THR A 136 13.95 61.72 -1.46
CA THR A 136 13.74 63.16 -1.78
C THR A 136 13.70 63.40 -3.29
N GLU A 137 12.86 64.36 -3.66
CA GLU A 137 12.28 64.64 -4.97
C GLU A 137 13.19 65.43 -5.95
N SER A 138 12.71 65.47 -7.21
CA SER A 138 12.70 66.62 -8.13
C SER A 138 13.98 67.04 -8.86
N SER A 139 14.00 66.79 -10.18
CA SER A 139 13.99 67.87 -11.17
C SER A 139 13.74 67.34 -12.58
N ALA A 140 12.68 67.87 -13.18
CA ALA A 140 12.30 67.68 -14.55
C ALA A 140 13.31 68.34 -15.51
N LYS A 141 13.75 67.61 -16.54
CA LYS A 141 14.12 68.20 -17.83
C LYS A 141 13.92 67.20 -18.96
N GLY A 142 12.70 67.23 -19.49
CA GLY A 142 12.32 66.50 -20.69
C GLY A 142 12.52 67.31 -21.96
N LYS A 143 12.82 66.56 -23.02
CA LYS A 143 12.59 66.79 -24.46
C LYS A 143 13.66 67.47 -25.31
N ARG A 144 14.18 66.61 -26.19
CA ARG A 144 14.73 66.84 -27.53
C ARG A 144 13.72 67.56 -28.45
N ASN A 145 14.22 68.40 -29.35
CA ASN A 145 13.90 68.55 -30.79
C ASN A 145 13.78 70.01 -31.26
N ASN A 146 14.54 70.34 -32.32
CA ASN A 146 14.13 70.97 -33.59
C ASN A 146 15.41 71.07 -34.45
N ARG A 147 15.45 70.54 -35.67
CA ARG A 147 14.94 71.13 -36.93
C ARG A 147 15.36 72.58 -37.12
#